data_AF-J0KIN7-F1
#
_entry.id   AF-J0KIN7-F1
#
_cell.length_a   1.000
_cell.length_b   1.000
_cell.length_c   1.000
_cell.angle_alpha   90.00
_cell.angle_beta   90.00
_cell.angle_gamma   90.00
#
_symmetry.space_group_name_H-M   'P 1'
#
loop_
_entity.id
_entity.type
_entity.pdbx_description
1 polymer ?
#
loop_
_entity_poly.entity_id
_entity_poly.type
_entity_poly.pdbx_seq_one_letter_code
_entity_poly.pdbx_strand_id
1 'polypeptide(L)'
;MSGPPPLAPVPVPAPALQRPAFEHLLARFEASAGEPPAARWQWLEAAHVLGQTRLGLHWRSHTAMLRYALQLRDGREVLGQVLRLALVPLGHLLQRLPTGNIGRAHVPALRPMVPAAHITARIHAALRAADIGATVRPG
;
A
#
# COMPACT_ATOMS: atom_id res chain seq x y z
N MET A 1 -9.37 13.91 29.73
CA MET A 1 -9.03 14.03 28.30
C MET A 1 -8.65 12.64 27.82
N SER A 2 -9.55 11.94 27.14
CA SER A 2 -9.23 10.62 26.57
C SER A 2 -8.27 10.84 25.40
N GLY A 3 -7.06 10.27 25.47
CA GLY A 3 -6.11 10.29 24.36
C GLY A 3 -6.73 9.67 23.10
N PRO A 4 -6.16 9.94 21.91
CA PRO A 4 -6.64 9.30 20.69
C PRO A 4 -6.63 7.78 20.87
N PRO A 5 -7.65 7.05 20.39
CA PRO A 5 -7.69 5.61 20.50
C PRO A 5 -6.42 5.00 19.88
N PRO A 6 -5.91 3.87 20.42
CA PRO A 6 -4.75 3.22 19.84
C PRO A 6 -4.99 2.94 18.36
N LEU A 7 -3.99 3.27 17.54
CA LEU A 7 -4.03 3.03 16.09
C LEU A 7 -4.30 1.54 15.85
N ALA A 8 -5.47 1.23 15.31
CA ALA A 8 -5.86 -0.15 15.02
C ALA A 8 -4.85 -0.77 14.04
N PRO A 9 -4.42 -2.03 14.28
CA PRO A 9 -3.56 -2.74 13.33
C PRO A 9 -4.26 -2.84 11.97
N VAL A 10 -3.46 -2.90 10.91
CA VAL A 10 -3.97 -3.13 9.55
C VAL A 10 -4.80 -4.42 9.57
N PRO A 11 -6.06 -4.39 9.13
CA PRO A 11 -6.89 -5.59 9.12
C PRO A 11 -6.24 -6.64 8.22
N VAL A 12 -6.22 -7.91 8.66
CA VAL A 12 -5.89 -9.02 7.78
C VAL A 12 -7.10 -9.22 6.85
N PRO A 13 -7.00 -8.87 5.57
CA PRO A 13 -8.16 -8.92 4.69
C PRO A 13 -8.52 -10.37 4.34
N ALA A 14 -9.80 -10.66 4.17
CA ALA A 14 -10.24 -11.91 3.58
C ALA A 14 -9.56 -12.09 2.20
N PRO A 15 -9.06 -13.29 1.85
CA PRO A 15 -8.27 -13.47 0.65
C PRO A 15 -8.95 -13.00 -0.64
N ALA A 16 -10.28 -13.18 -0.72
CA ALA A 16 -11.13 -12.77 -1.83
C ALA A 16 -11.22 -11.24 -2.01
N LEU A 17 -11.13 -10.48 -0.92
CA LEU A 17 -11.30 -9.01 -0.94
C LEU A 17 -9.98 -8.27 -1.18
N GLN A 18 -8.84 -8.85 -0.80
CA GLN A 18 -7.55 -8.16 -0.84
C GLN A 18 -7.14 -7.70 -2.25
N ARG A 19 -7.35 -8.53 -3.28
CA ARG A 19 -7.01 -8.13 -4.67
C ARG A 19 -7.96 -7.04 -5.19
N PRO A 20 -9.30 -7.17 -5.12
CA PRO A 20 -10.20 -6.10 -5.53
C PRO A 20 -9.96 -4.78 -4.77
N ALA A 21 -9.71 -4.83 -3.46
CA ALA A 21 -9.38 -3.64 -2.68
C ALA A 21 -8.05 -3.01 -3.10
N PHE A 22 -7.04 -3.83 -3.42
CA PHE A 22 -5.78 -3.35 -3.98
C PHE A 22 -5.97 -2.64 -5.33
N GLU A 23 -6.75 -3.22 -6.24
CA GLU A 23 -7.06 -2.58 -7.53
C GLU A 23 -7.83 -1.27 -7.32
N HIS A 24 -8.75 -1.21 -6.35
CA HIS A 24 -9.45 0.01 -5.99
C HIS A 24 -8.47 1.10 -5.57
N LEU A 25 -7.48 0.80 -4.71
CA LEU A 25 -6.47 1.78 -4.28
C LEU A 25 -5.63 2.30 -5.46
N LEU A 26 -5.22 1.44 -6.38
CA LEU A 26 -4.50 1.86 -7.59
C LEU A 26 -5.39 2.71 -8.50
N ALA A 27 -6.67 2.37 -8.67
CA ALA A 27 -7.60 3.18 -9.45
C ALA A 27 -7.81 4.57 -8.83
N ARG A 28 -7.87 4.67 -7.50
CA ARG A 28 -7.94 5.95 -6.79
C ARG A 28 -6.65 6.77 -6.96
N PHE A 29 -5.48 6.13 -6.97
CA PHE A 29 -4.22 6.79 -7.29
C PHE A 29 -4.25 7.39 -8.72
N GLU A 30 -4.66 6.62 -9.73
CA GLU A 30 -4.74 7.12 -11.11
C GLU A 30 -5.76 8.28 -11.23
N ALA A 31 -6.93 8.15 -10.59
CA ALA A 31 -7.95 9.20 -10.60
C ALA A 31 -7.56 10.49 -9.86
N SER A 32 -6.55 10.45 -8.98
CA SER A 32 -6.10 11.60 -8.18
C SER A 32 -5.08 12.49 -8.91
N ALA A 33 -5.00 12.47 -10.25
CA ALA A 33 -3.93 13.11 -11.04
C ALA A 33 -3.73 14.61 -10.77
N GLY A 34 -4.81 15.33 -10.40
CA GLY A 34 -4.76 16.75 -10.04
C GLY A 34 -4.49 17.04 -8.55
N GLU A 35 -4.36 16.02 -7.70
CA GLU A 35 -4.11 16.21 -6.27
C GLU A 35 -2.62 16.49 -5.98
N PRO A 36 -2.31 17.17 -4.86
CA PRO A 36 -0.94 17.38 -4.42
C PRO A 36 -0.18 16.06 -4.25
N PRO A 37 1.15 16.02 -4.49
CA PRO A 37 1.92 14.78 -4.41
C PRO A 37 1.79 14.03 -3.09
N ALA A 38 1.72 14.75 -1.98
CA ALA A 38 1.54 14.17 -0.65
C ALA A 38 0.22 13.37 -0.52
N ALA A 39 -0.88 13.85 -1.13
CA ALA A 39 -2.16 13.15 -1.12
C ALA A 39 -2.13 11.92 -2.02
N ARG A 40 -1.49 12.03 -3.20
CA ARG A 40 -1.30 10.93 -4.16
C ARG A 40 -0.49 9.78 -3.57
N TRP A 41 0.58 10.08 -2.83
CA TRP A 41 1.42 9.08 -2.17
C TRP A 41 0.65 8.22 -1.16
N GLN A 42 -0.33 8.79 -0.46
CA GLN A 42 -1.13 8.05 0.53
C GLN A 42 -1.91 6.88 -0.10
N TRP A 43 -2.29 6.96 -1.37
CA TRP A 43 -2.92 5.85 -2.09
C TRP A 43 -1.93 4.71 -2.36
N LEU A 44 -0.70 5.03 -2.76
CA LEU A 44 0.34 4.04 -3.01
C LEU A 44 0.83 3.40 -1.71
N GLU A 45 0.99 4.18 -0.64
CA GLU A 45 1.34 3.69 0.70
C GLU A 45 0.29 2.72 1.24
N ALA A 46 -1.00 3.05 1.09
CA ALA A 46 -2.09 2.14 1.42
C ALA A 46 -2.07 0.86 0.58
N ALA A 47 -1.85 0.97 -0.74
CA ALA A 47 -1.76 -0.18 -1.64
C ALA A 47 -0.58 -1.10 -1.27
N HIS A 48 0.57 -0.52 -0.93
CA HIS A 48 1.75 -1.26 -0.48
C HIS A 48 1.49 -2.01 0.82
N VAL A 49 0.97 -1.33 1.85
CA VAL A 49 0.61 -1.96 3.13
C VAL A 49 -0.40 -3.09 2.92
N LEU A 50 -1.45 -2.88 2.13
CA LEU A 50 -2.45 -3.91 1.83
C LEU A 50 -1.87 -5.08 1.01
N GLY A 51 -0.99 -4.79 0.04
CA GLY A 51 -0.38 -5.77 -0.86
C GLY A 51 0.81 -6.52 -0.28
N GLN A 52 1.33 -6.09 0.88
CA GLN A 52 2.63 -6.49 1.40
C GLN A 52 2.79 -8.01 1.58
N THR A 53 1.72 -8.69 1.98
CA THR A 53 1.71 -10.14 2.26
C THR A 53 1.61 -11.02 1.01
N ARG A 54 1.43 -10.44 -0.19
CA ARG A 54 1.35 -11.18 -1.45
C ARG A 54 2.41 -10.70 -2.42
N LEU A 55 3.35 -11.56 -2.79
CA LEU A 55 4.49 -11.23 -3.66
C LEU A 55 4.08 -10.41 -4.90
N GLY A 56 3.07 -10.88 -5.64
CA GLY A 56 2.62 -10.18 -6.85
C GLY A 56 2.00 -8.81 -6.60
N LEU A 57 1.30 -8.61 -5.47
CA LEU A 57 0.75 -7.29 -5.12
C LEU A 57 1.85 -6.36 -4.61
N HIS A 58 2.72 -6.88 -3.76
CA HIS A 58 3.86 -6.16 -3.20
C HIS A 58 4.81 -5.64 -4.30
N TRP A 59 5.10 -6.50 -5.29
CA TRP A 59 5.86 -6.11 -6.48
C TRP A 59 5.16 -4.99 -7.26
N ARG A 60 3.86 -5.14 -7.54
CA ARG A 60 3.07 -4.11 -8.25
C ARG A 60 3.04 -2.78 -7.50
N SER A 61 3.00 -2.79 -6.17
CA SER A 61 3.10 -1.56 -5.37
C SER A 61 4.42 -0.85 -5.60
N HIS A 62 5.56 -1.56 -5.50
CA HIS A 62 6.87 -0.95 -5.72
C HIS A 62 7.05 -0.45 -7.16
N THR A 63 6.53 -1.17 -8.15
CA THR A 63 6.52 -0.69 -9.54
C THR A 63 5.70 0.59 -9.71
N ALA A 64 4.53 0.69 -9.08
CA ALA A 64 3.71 1.91 -9.10
C ALA A 64 4.40 3.09 -8.38
N MET A 65 5.01 2.83 -7.23
CA MET A 65 5.82 3.81 -6.49
C MET A 65 7.04 4.29 -7.30
N LEU A 66 7.76 3.38 -7.95
CA LEU A 66 8.89 3.71 -8.82
C LEU A 66 8.44 4.60 -9.99
N ARG A 67 7.36 4.22 -10.68
CA ARG A 67 6.77 5.03 -11.76
C ARG A 67 6.42 6.43 -11.28
N TYR A 68 5.80 6.55 -10.10
CA TYR A 68 5.43 7.85 -9.58
C TYR A 68 6.64 8.70 -9.14
N ALA A 69 7.65 8.08 -8.54
CA ALA A 69 8.91 8.74 -8.21
C ALA A 69 9.63 9.28 -9.46
N LEU A 70 9.62 8.52 -10.57
CA LEU A 70 10.14 8.98 -11.87
C LEU A 70 9.36 10.19 -12.40
N GLN A 71 8.03 10.18 -12.31
CA GLN A 71 7.19 11.32 -12.70
C GLN A 71 7.50 12.58 -11.88
N LEU A 72 7.74 12.42 -10.58
CA LEU A 72 8.12 13.52 -9.68
C LEU A 72 9.60 13.92 -9.79
N ARG A 73 10.42 13.18 -10.54
CA ARG A 73 11.89 13.32 -10.59
C ARG A 73 12.54 13.22 -9.20
N ASP A 74 11.97 12.41 -8.31
CA ASP A 74 12.51 12.15 -6.98
C ASP A 74 13.57 11.04 -7.03
N GLY A 75 14.83 11.41 -7.26
CA GLY A 75 15.93 10.45 -7.40
C GLY A 75 16.17 9.58 -6.16
N ARG A 76 15.91 10.11 -4.96
CA ARG A 76 16.06 9.34 -3.71
C ARG A 76 15.01 8.24 -3.63
N GLU A 77 13.77 8.55 -3.98
CA GLU A 77 12.70 7.56 -4.00
C GLU A 77 12.90 6.55 -5.14
N VAL A 78 13.34 6.98 -6.32
CA VAL A 78 13.69 6.07 -7.43
C VAL A 78 14.71 5.02 -7.00
N LEU A 79 15.84 5.42 -6.40
CA LEU A 79 16.86 4.48 -5.92
C LEU A 79 16.29 3.54 -4.85
N GLY A 80 15.53 4.08 -3.90
CA GLY A 80 14.90 3.28 -2.85
C GLY A 80 13.95 2.21 -3.38
N GLN A 81 13.13 2.54 -4.39
CA GLN A 81 12.21 1.61 -5.00
C GLN A 81 12.92 0.52 -5.84
N VAL A 82 14.00 0.87 -6.55
CA VAL A 82 14.84 -0.12 -7.27
C VAL A 82 15.43 -1.14 -6.30
N LEU A 83 16.02 -0.68 -5.19
CA LEU A 83 16.55 -1.57 -4.15
C LEU A 83 15.46 -2.47 -3.56
N ARG A 84 14.28 -1.91 -3.29
CA ARG A 84 13.15 -2.68 -2.74
C ARG A 84 12.62 -3.72 -3.72
N LEU A 85 12.54 -3.42 -5.02
CA LEU A 85 12.19 -4.41 -6.04
C LEU A 85 13.17 -5.58 -6.04
N ALA A 86 14.48 -5.32 -5.92
CA ALA A 86 15.48 -6.39 -5.82
C ALA A 86 15.32 -7.23 -4.53
N LEU A 87 14.92 -6.62 -3.41
CA LEU A 87 14.76 -7.29 -2.11
C LEU A 87 13.44 -8.04 -1.95
N VAL A 88 12.38 -7.66 -2.66
CA VAL A 88 11.03 -8.24 -2.51
C VAL A 88 11.02 -9.77 -2.66
N PRO A 89 11.62 -10.38 -3.70
CA PRO A 89 11.68 -11.83 -3.84
C PRO A 89 12.40 -12.51 -2.66
N LEU A 90 13.51 -11.93 -2.19
CA LEU A 90 14.29 -12.46 -1.07
C LEU A 90 13.50 -12.39 0.25
N GLY A 91 12.83 -11.27 0.52
CA GLY A 91 12.02 -11.10 1.72
C GLY A 91 10.82 -12.05 1.80
N HIS A 92 10.16 -12.30 0.65
CA HIS A 92 9.07 -13.29 0.54
C HIS A 92 9.58 -14.73 0.69
N LEU A 93 10.73 -15.06 0.10
CA LEU A 93 11.35 -16.38 0.25
C LEU A 93 11.70 -16.68 1.72
N LEU A 94 12.22 -15.69 2.43
CA LEU A 94 12.60 -15.81 3.84
C LEU A 94 11.42 -15.66 4.82
N GLN A 95 10.19 -15.39 4.33
CA GLN A 95 9.01 -15.10 5.16
C GLN A 95 9.24 -13.97 6.19
N ARG A 96 10.13 -13.02 5.88
CA ARG A 96 10.54 -11.93 6.78
C ARG A 96 10.17 -10.59 6.16
N LEU A 97 8.90 -10.24 6.27
CA LEU A 97 8.38 -8.96 5.78
C LEU A 97 7.96 -8.06 6.95
N PRO A 98 8.35 -6.78 6.93
CA PRO A 98 8.07 -5.85 8.03
C PRO A 98 6.65 -5.32 7.97
N THR A 99 5.68 -5.98 8.60
CA THR A 99 4.26 -5.60 8.53
C THR A 99 4.03 -4.11 8.79
N GLY A 100 3.24 -3.49 7.91
CA GLY A 100 2.78 -2.10 8.04
C GLY A 100 3.81 -1.04 7.63
N ASN A 101 4.97 -1.43 7.12
CA ASN A 101 5.89 -0.50 6.46
C ASN A 101 5.17 0.15 5.27
N ILE A 102 5.32 1.47 5.08
CA ILE A 102 4.63 2.21 4.02
C ILE A 102 5.36 2.19 2.66
N GLY A 103 6.54 1.54 2.59
CA GLY A 103 7.26 1.31 1.34
C GLY A 103 8.12 2.47 0.84
N ARG A 104 8.05 3.63 1.49
CA ARG A 104 8.80 4.86 1.12
C ARG A 104 10.30 4.75 1.39
N ALA A 105 11.11 5.44 0.59
CA ALA A 105 12.58 5.45 0.70
C ALA A 105 13.12 6.21 1.92
N HIS A 106 12.31 7.08 2.54
CA HIS A 106 12.68 7.74 3.80
C HIS A 106 12.47 6.86 5.04
N VAL A 107 11.85 5.67 4.87
CA VAL A 107 11.62 4.68 5.92
C VAL A 107 12.56 3.48 5.70
N PRO A 108 13.27 2.99 6.73
CA PRO A 108 14.12 1.80 6.61
C PRO A 108 13.34 0.59 6.09
N ALA A 109 13.98 -0.18 5.20
CA ALA A 109 13.30 -1.23 4.43
C ALA A 109 12.72 -2.37 5.27
N LEU A 110 13.35 -2.66 6.41
CA LEU A 110 13.01 -3.76 7.30
C LEU A 110 12.34 -3.31 8.61
N ARG A 111 11.94 -2.03 8.72
CA ARG A 111 11.30 -1.52 9.95
C ARG A 111 9.81 -1.91 9.99
N PRO A 112 9.35 -2.72 10.96
CA PRO A 112 7.92 -2.92 11.20
C PRO A 112 7.28 -1.61 11.69
N MET A 113 6.03 -1.35 11.29
CA MET A 113 5.36 -0.10 11.60
C MET A 113 3.86 -0.30 11.80
N VAL A 114 3.25 0.58 12.59
CA VAL A 114 1.80 0.81 12.55
C VAL A 114 1.56 1.97 11.58
N PRO A 115 0.85 1.76 10.46
CA PRO A 115 0.55 2.84 9.52
C PRO A 115 -0.27 3.95 10.19
N ALA A 116 -0.07 5.18 9.71
CA ALA A 116 -0.88 6.31 10.17
C ALA A 116 -2.38 6.10 9.85
N ALA A 117 -3.25 6.70 10.67
CA ALA A 117 -4.70 6.51 10.58
C ALA A 117 -5.28 6.77 9.18
N HIS A 118 -4.77 7.75 8.44
CA HIS A 118 -5.25 8.09 7.10
C HIS A 118 -4.88 7.04 6.03
N ILE A 119 -3.83 6.24 6.27
CA ILE A 119 -3.47 5.09 5.43
C ILE A 119 -4.43 3.93 5.72
N THR A 120 -4.59 3.60 7.00
CA THR A 120 -5.50 2.54 7.45
C THR A 120 -6.96 2.84 7.03
N ALA A 121 -7.41 4.08 7.11
CA ALA A 121 -8.73 4.51 6.66
C ALA A 121 -8.97 4.26 5.16
N ARG A 122 -7.96 4.50 4.30
CA ARG A 122 -8.04 4.18 2.87
C ARG A 122 -8.13 2.69 2.62
N ILE A 123 -7.37 1.88 3.36
CA ILE A 123 -7.44 0.42 3.27
C ILE A 123 -8.85 -0.07 3.64
N HIS A 124 -9.43 0.42 4.74
CA HIS A 124 -10.79 0.07 5.13
C HIS A 124 -11.83 0.50 4.10
N ALA A 125 -11.71 1.69 3.51
CA ALA A 125 -12.60 2.15 2.46
C ALA A 125 -12.53 1.25 1.22
N ALA A 126 -11.32 0.86 0.81
CA ALA A 126 -11.11 -0.03 -0.32
C ALA A 126 -11.66 -1.44 -0.08
N LEU A 127 -11.52 -1.98 1.14
CA LEU A 127 -12.10 -3.27 1.52
C LEU A 127 -13.62 -3.24 1.50
N ARG A 128 -14.25 -2.16 1.98
CA ARG A 128 -15.71 -1.99 1.87
C ARG A 128 -16.17 -1.90 0.41
N ALA A 129 -15.45 -1.16 -0.43
CA ALA A 129 -15.78 -1.05 -1.85
C ALA A 129 -15.67 -2.42 -2.57
N ALA A 130 -14.66 -3.22 -2.22
CA ALA A 130 -14.49 -4.57 -2.73
C ALA A 130 -15.63 -5.51 -2.33
N ASP A 131 -16.08 -5.42 -1.08
CA ASP A 131 -17.15 -6.26 -0.52
C ASP A 131 -18.52 -5.96 -1.16
N ILE A 132 -18.84 -4.66 -1.35
CA ILE A 132 -20.04 -4.24 -2.07
C ILE A 132 -20.02 -4.78 -3.51
N GLY A 133 -18.88 -4.68 -4.20
CA GLY A 133 -18.73 -5.19 -5.56
C GLY A 133 -18.86 -6.72 -5.66
N ALA A 134 -18.44 -7.46 -4.62
CA ALA A 134 -18.62 -8.91 -4.54
C ALA A 134 -20.09 -9.30 -4.32
N THR A 135 -20.84 -8.50 -3.56
CA THR A 135 -22.25 -8.76 -3.23
C THR A 135 -23.21 -8.48 -4.40
N VAL A 136 -22.86 -7.54 -5.29
CA VAL A 136 -23.75 -7.06 -6.38
C VAL A 136 -23.66 -7.91 -7.66
N ARG A 137 -22.63 -8.76 -7.84
CA ARG A 137 -22.55 -9.65 -9.02
C ARG A 137 -23.62 -10.75 -8.94
N PRO A 138 -24.60 -10.82 -9.87
CA PRO A 138 -25.51 -11.96 -9.92
C PRO A 138 -24.70 -13.22 -10.30
N GLY A 139 -25.06 -14.34 -9.67
CA GLY A 139 -24.52 -15.67 -9.98
C GLY A 139 -24.88 -16.14 -11.38
#